data_AF-A0A9D4GHD4-F1
#
_entry.id   AF-A0A9D4GHD4-F1
#
_cell.length_a   1.000
_cell.length_b   1.000
_cell.length_c   1.000
_cell.angle_alpha   90.00
_cell.angle_beta   90.00
_cell.angle_gamma   90.00
#
_symmetry.space_group_name_H-M   'P 1'
#
loop_
_entity.id
_entity.type
_entity.pdbx_description
1 polymer ?
#
loop_
_entity_poly.entity_id
_entity_poly.type
_entity_poly.pdbx_seq_one_letter_code
_entity_poly.pdbx_strand_id
1 'polypeptide(L)' 'MSIHAFIQKDGMKKQLPLVFALMSRKTEADYVAVLTAIKEKLDNPVVDNFVLDFEQGK' A
#
# COMPACT_ATOMS: atom_id res chain seq x y z
N MET A 1 -14.01 -6.39 3.79
CA MET A 1 -14.04 -4.99 3.32
C MET A 1 -12.66 -4.67 2.79
N SER A 2 -12.52 -4.45 1.48
CA SER A 2 -11.22 -4.21 0.82
C SER A 2 -11.28 -2.87 0.09
N ILE A 3 -10.22 -2.07 0.20
CA ILE A 3 -10.09 -0.82 -0.56
C ILE A 3 -9.43 -1.17 -1.88
N HIS A 4 -9.98 -0.65 -2.97
CA HIS A 4 -9.46 -0.87 -4.30
C HIS A 4 -9.11 0.46 -4.95
N ALA A 5 -7.95 0.52 -5.59
CA ALA A 5 -7.59 1.61 -6.47
C ALA A 5 -8.10 1.30 -7.88
N PHE A 6 -8.56 2.34 -8.58
CA PHE A 6 -8.93 2.25 -9.99
C PHE A 6 -7.91 3.04 -10.80
N ILE A 7 -7.20 2.35 -11.69
CA ILE A 7 -6.35 3.02 -12.68
C ILE A 7 -7.16 3.14 -13.96
N GLN A 8 -7.29 4.38 -14.47
CA GLN A 8 -7.87 4.65 -15.77
C GLN A 8 -6.80 5.26 -16.70
N LYS A 9 -6.53 4.58 -17.81
CA LYS A 9 -5.61 5.08 -18.86
C LYS A 9 -6.12 4.63 -20.22
N ASP A 10 -6.19 5.55 -21.19
CA ASP A 10 -6.61 5.27 -22.58
C ASP A 10 -7.95 4.51 -22.69
N GLY A 11 -8.92 4.85 -21.85
CA GLY A 11 -10.24 4.19 -21.81
C GLY A 11 -10.26 2.82 -21.10
N MET A 12 -9.10 2.26 -20.75
CA MET A 12 -9.02 1.05 -19.93
C MET A 12 -9.16 1.39 -18.45
N LYS A 13 -9.99 0.63 -17.73
CA LYS A 13 -10.15 0.70 -16.27
C LYS A 13 -9.70 -0.62 -15.66
N LYS A 14 -8.75 -0.56 -14.72
CA LYS A 14 -8.32 -1.73 -13.93
C LYS A 14 -8.52 -1.46 -12.45
N GLN A 15 -9.12 -2.43 -11.77
CA GLN A 15 -9.23 -2.42 -10.31
C GLN A 15 -8.03 -3.18 -9.74
N LEU A 16 -7.36 -2.57 -8.76
CA LEU A 16 -6.22 -3.16 -8.08
C LEU A 16 -6.47 -3.13 -6.56
N PRO A 17 -6.12 -4.20 -5.83
CA PRO A 17 -6.11 -4.16 -4.38
C PRO A 17 -5.18 -3.04 -3.89
N LEU A 18 -5.66 -2.16 -3.02
CA LEU A 18 -4.83 -1.15 -2.37
C LEU A 18 -4.44 -1.65 -0.99
N VAL A 19 -3.15 -1.62 -0.69
CA VAL A 19 -2.65 -1.80 0.67
C VAL A 19 -2.54 -0.44 1.32
N PHE A 20 -3.18 -0.26 2.47
CA PHE A 20 -3.14 0.96 3.25
C PHE A 20 -2.96 0.59 4.73
N ALA A 21 -2.16 1.38 5.44
CA ALA A 21 -1.96 1.27 6.88
C ALA A 21 -2.35 2.61 7.52
N LEU A 22 -3.24 2.57 8.52
CA LEU A 22 -3.65 3.76 9.27
C LEU A 22 -3.05 3.66 10.67
N MET A 23 -2.04 4.47 10.96
CA MET A 23 -1.28 4.39 12.21
C MET A 23 -1.04 5.79 12.79
N SER A 24 -1.46 6.03 14.03
CA SER A 24 -1.32 7.34 14.68
C SER A 24 -0.03 7.46 15.47
N ARG A 25 0.63 8.64 15.40
CA ARG A 25 1.88 8.95 16.12
C ARG A 25 3.02 7.97 15.81
N LYS A 26 3.09 7.52 14.55
CA LYS A 26 4.10 6.58 14.07
C LYS A 26 5.06 7.25 13.11
N THR A 27 6.28 6.75 13.10
CA THR A 27 7.36 7.19 12.23
C THR A 27 7.28 6.47 10.89
N GLU A 28 7.91 7.02 9.86
CA GLU A 28 8.06 6.35 8.55
C GLU A 28 8.60 4.91 8.70
N ALA A 29 9.57 4.70 9.60
CA ALA A 29 10.15 3.39 9.87
C ALA A 29 9.13 2.36 10.39
N ASP A 30 8.15 2.80 11.20
CA ASP A 30 7.06 1.93 11.66
C ASP A 30 6.17 1.48 10.48
N TYR A 31 5.89 2.38 9.53
CA TYR A 31 5.11 2.06 8.33
C TYR A 31 5.86 1.07 7.44
N VAL A 32 7.16 1.30 7.21
CA VAL A 32 8.02 0.39 6.44
C VAL A 32 8.02 -1.01 7.06
N ALA A 33 8.18 -1.12 8.38
CA ALA A 33 8.17 -2.41 9.07
C ALA A 33 6.85 -3.19 8.85
N VAL A 34 5.71 -2.50 8.94
CA VAL A 34 4.39 -3.11 8.70
C VAL A 34 4.23 -3.53 7.24
N LEU A 35 4.55 -2.67 6.28
CA LEU A 35 4.42 -2.96 4.85
C LEU A 35 5.33 -4.12 4.41
N THR A 36 6.54 -4.20 4.95
CA THR A 36 7.46 -5.34 4.71
C THR A 36 6.87 -6.63 5.27
N ALA A 37 6.38 -6.63 6.52
CA ALA A 37 5.77 -7.80 7.12
C ALA A 37 4.49 -8.27 6.38
N ILE A 38 3.75 -7.33 5.77
CA ILE A 38 2.64 -7.67 4.87
C ILE A 38 3.17 -8.32 3.60
N LYS A 39 4.18 -7.73 2.95
CA LYS A 39 4.78 -8.26 1.71
C LYS A 39 5.28 -9.69 1.89
N GLU A 40 5.95 -9.99 3.00
CA GLU A 40 6.48 -11.32 3.32
C GLU A 40 5.40 -12.39 3.52
N LYS A 41 4.16 -11.98 3.85
CA LYS A 41 3.03 -12.89 4.07
C LYS A 41 2.15 -13.09 2.84
N LEU A 42 2.44 -12.41 1.73
CA LEU A 42 1.72 -12.59 0.48
C LEU A 42 2.32 -13.80 -0.28
N ASP A 43 1.60 -14.93 -0.28
CA ASP A 43 2.01 -16.13 -1.03
C ASP A 43 1.96 -15.89 -2.55
N ASN A 44 3.14 -15.91 -3.22
CA ASN A 44 3.38 -15.78 -4.67
C ASN A 44 3.01 -14.42 -5.32
N PRO A 45 3.96 -13.73 -5.99
CA PRO A 45 3.87 -12.28 -6.10
C PRO A 45 2.96 -11.80 -7.22
N VAL A 46 1.98 -10.96 -6.84
CA VAL A 46 1.36 -9.95 -7.71
C VAL A 46 1.92 -8.54 -7.41
N VAL A 47 2.68 -8.40 -6.31
CA VAL A 47 3.13 -7.10 -5.79
C VAL A 47 4.64 -7.07 -5.68
N ASP A 48 5.30 -6.39 -6.62
CA ASP A 48 6.75 -6.20 -6.61
C ASP A 48 7.20 -5.21 -5.54
N ASN A 49 6.49 -4.08 -5.42
CA ASN A 49 6.85 -2.98 -4.52
C ASN A 49 5.61 -2.31 -3.92
N PHE A 50 5.77 -1.77 -2.70
CA PHE A 50 4.84 -0.80 -2.12
C PHE A 50 5.42 0.60 -2.25
N VAL A 51 4.58 1.57 -2.61
CA VAL A 51 4.90 2.99 -2.54
C VAL A 51 4.20 3.56 -1.31
N LEU A 52 4.98 4.14 -0.40
CA LEU A 52 4.48 4.79 0.80
C LEU A 52 4.43 6.29 0.55
N ASP A 53 3.26 6.89 0.77
CA ASP A 53 3.08 8.33 0.85
C ASP A 53 2.97 8.70 2.34
N PHE A 54 4.04 9.25 2.90
CA PHE A 54 4.15 9.58 4.33
C PHE A 54 4.31 11.09 4.52
N GLU A 55 3.30 11.72 5.09
CA GLU A 55 3.39 13.11 5.52
C GLU A 55 3.96 13.19 6.94
N GLN A 56 5.11 13.83 7.07
CA GLN A 56 5.66 14.16 8.38
C GLN A 56 4.79 15.28 8.99
N GLY A 57 4.07 14.96 10.06
CA GLY A 57 3.27 15.94 10.79
C GLY A 57 4.12 17.15 11.19
N LYS A 58 3.56 18.35 11.08
CA LYS A 58 4.21 19.62 11.45
C LYS A 58 4.69 19.64 12.90
#